data_AF-A0AA86VPU4-F1
#
_entry.id   AF-A0AA86VPU4-F1
#
_cell.length_a   1.000
_cell.length_b   1.000
_cell.length_c   1.000
_cell.angle_alpha   90.00
_cell.angle_beta   90.00
_cell.angle_gamma   90.00
#
_symmetry.space_group_name_H-M   'P 1'
#
loop_
_entity.id
_entity.type
_entity.pdbx_description
1 polymer ?
#
loop_
_entity_poly.entity_id
_entity_poly.type
_entity_poly.pdbx_seq_one_letter_code
_entity_poly.pdbx_strand_id
1 'polypeptide(L)'
;ITDVIWYKPRRNHWITLNEPWSYSRGGYAIGIYAPGRCSEWLNLNCTGGDSGTEPYLASHYQLLAHATSVQVYKKKYQKSQKGIIGITLVCFWYTPYSNHKVDKDVANRALDFMYGWFIEPLTSGKYPESMISLVGERLPKFSEEEARLVTGSYDFIGF
;
A
#
# COMPACT_ATOMS: atom_id res chain seq x y z
N ILE A 1 -21.28 -14.24 -0.55
CA ILE A 1 -20.08 -14.91 -1.09
C ILE A 1 -19.29 -15.39 0.12
N THR A 2 -19.48 -16.67 0.41
CA THR A 2 -19.09 -17.36 1.64
C THR A 2 -17.78 -18.13 1.40
N ASP A 3 -16.96 -18.17 2.45
CA ASP A 3 -15.83 -19.08 2.65
C ASP A 3 -14.57 -18.88 1.80
N VAL A 4 -13.71 -17.96 2.27
CA VAL A 4 -12.26 -18.02 2.01
C VAL A 4 -11.70 -19.22 2.77
N ILE A 5 -11.31 -20.28 2.06
CA ILE A 5 -10.69 -21.48 2.63
C ILE A 5 -9.26 -21.11 3.08
N TRP A 6 -9.05 -20.98 4.39
CA TRP A 6 -7.70 -20.87 4.96
C TRP A 6 -7.10 -22.27 5.11
N TYR A 7 -6.15 -22.61 4.23
CA TYR A 7 -5.29 -23.79 4.39
C TYR A 7 -4.58 -23.69 5.74
N LYS A 8 -4.78 -24.63 6.68
CA LYS A 8 -4.10 -24.61 7.99
C LYS A 8 -2.61 -24.93 7.79
N PRO A 9 -1.70 -23.95 7.74
CA PRO A 9 -0.30 -24.21 7.50
C PRO A 9 0.34 -24.66 8.83
N ARG A 10 1.40 -25.45 8.75
CA ARG A 10 2.18 -25.88 9.93
C ARG A 10 2.98 -24.73 10.56
N ARG A 11 3.05 -23.57 9.87
CA ARG A 11 3.64 -22.31 10.35
C ARG A 11 2.58 -21.22 10.31
N ASN A 12 2.39 -20.55 11.44
CA ASN A 12 1.27 -19.61 11.63
C ASN A 12 1.68 -18.17 11.28
N HIS A 13 2.18 -17.94 10.07
CA HIS A 13 2.57 -16.60 9.59
C HIS A 13 1.80 -16.30 8.30
N TRP A 14 1.04 -15.22 8.30
CA TRP A 14 0.23 -14.81 7.17
C TRP A 14 0.71 -13.46 6.64
N ILE A 15 0.86 -13.38 5.33
CA ILE A 15 1.11 -12.12 4.63
C ILE A 15 -0.11 -11.89 3.76
N THR A 16 -0.73 -10.73 3.93
CA THR A 16 -1.95 -10.34 3.20
C THR A 16 -1.64 -9.93 1.77
N LEU A 17 -0.70 -9.00 1.59
CA LEU A 17 -0.27 -8.45 0.32
C LEU A 17 1.26 -8.46 0.25
N ASN A 18 1.77 -8.76 -0.94
CA ASN A 18 3.19 -8.60 -1.27
C ASN A 18 3.36 -7.35 -2.13
N GLU A 19 4.11 -6.38 -1.64
CA GLU A 19 4.51 -5.18 -2.39
C GLU A 19 3.35 -4.41 -3.06
N PRO A 20 2.40 -3.89 -2.27
CA PRO A 20 1.26 -3.17 -2.85
C PRO A 20 1.68 -1.92 -3.64
N TRP A 21 2.84 -1.33 -3.35
CA TRP A 21 3.45 -0.27 -4.16
C TRP A 21 3.80 -0.73 -5.57
N SER A 22 4.47 -1.89 -5.70
CA SER A 22 4.85 -2.47 -6.99
C SER A 22 3.60 -2.75 -7.81
N TYR A 23 2.55 -3.27 -7.17
CA TYR A 23 1.26 -3.51 -7.81
C TYR A 23 0.60 -2.21 -8.30
N SER A 24 0.47 -1.19 -7.45
CA SER A 24 -0.15 0.08 -7.85
C SER A 24 0.64 0.80 -8.95
N ARG A 25 1.97 0.90 -8.81
CA ARG A 25 2.81 1.57 -9.80
C ARG A 25 2.86 0.79 -11.10
N GLY A 26 3.19 -0.50 -11.05
CA GLY A 26 3.36 -1.30 -12.24
C GLY A 26 2.04 -1.61 -12.95
N GLY A 27 0.95 -1.80 -12.21
CA GLY A 27 -0.36 -2.16 -12.75
C GLY A 27 -1.18 -0.98 -13.26
N TYR A 28 -1.00 0.21 -12.68
CA TYR A 28 -1.88 1.36 -12.92
C TYR A 28 -1.16 2.68 -13.23
N ALA A 29 0.16 2.78 -13.06
CA ALA A 29 0.91 4.00 -13.39
C ALA A 29 1.73 3.85 -14.69
N ILE A 30 2.41 2.71 -14.86
CA ILE A 30 3.29 2.48 -16.02
C ILE A 30 2.93 1.21 -16.81
N GLY A 31 1.88 0.49 -16.43
CA GLY A 31 1.32 -0.63 -17.19
C GLY A 31 2.25 -1.83 -17.44
N ILE A 32 3.36 -1.99 -16.72
CA ILE A 32 4.29 -3.11 -16.89
C ILE A 32 3.83 -4.41 -16.21
N TYR A 33 2.87 -4.33 -15.29
CA TYR A 33 2.24 -5.47 -14.63
C TYR A 33 0.75 -5.53 -14.98
N ALA A 34 0.14 -6.71 -14.91
CA ALA A 34 -1.31 -6.84 -15.05
C ALA A 34 -2.04 -5.92 -14.03
N PRO A 35 -3.12 -5.22 -14.42
CA PRO A 35 -3.85 -5.32 -15.70
C PRO A 35 -3.27 -4.48 -16.86
N GLY A 36 -2.10 -3.86 -16.69
CA GLY A 36 -1.40 -3.14 -17.75
C GLY A 36 -2.01 -1.78 -18.04
N ARG A 37 -2.51 -1.08 -17.01
CA ARG A 37 -3.18 0.21 -17.15
C ARG A 37 -2.20 1.35 -16.95
N CYS A 38 -2.35 2.37 -17.80
CA CYS A 38 -1.64 3.64 -17.70
C CYS A 38 -2.30 4.65 -18.64
N SER A 39 -1.94 5.93 -18.46
CA SER A 39 -2.41 7.01 -19.31
C SER A 39 -1.90 6.94 -20.75
N GLU A 40 -2.74 7.34 -21.69
CA GLU A 40 -2.43 7.36 -23.13
C GLU A 40 -1.15 8.17 -23.45
N TRP A 41 -0.95 9.32 -22.79
CA TRP A 41 0.21 10.20 -23.03
C TRP A 41 1.57 9.57 -22.69
N LEU A 42 1.61 8.43 -22.02
CA LEU A 42 2.85 7.70 -21.75
C LEU A 42 3.33 6.87 -22.94
N ASN A 43 2.47 6.59 -23.94
CA ASN A 43 2.80 5.79 -25.12
C ASN A 43 3.42 4.41 -24.81
N LEU A 44 2.94 3.75 -23.74
CA LEU A 44 3.45 2.45 -23.27
C LEU A 44 2.62 1.24 -23.73
N ASN A 45 1.72 1.41 -24.71
CA ASN A 45 0.80 0.36 -25.19
C ASN A 45 -0.03 -0.30 -24.07
N CYS A 46 -0.52 0.52 -23.13
CA CYS A 46 -1.36 0.09 -22.02
C CYS A 46 -2.79 -0.24 -22.47
N THR A 47 -3.52 -0.96 -21.63
CA THR A 47 -4.94 -1.31 -21.86
C THR A 47 -5.90 -0.13 -21.62
N GLY A 48 -5.36 1.06 -21.38
CA GLY A 48 -6.06 2.30 -21.00
C GLY A 48 -5.85 2.67 -19.54
N GLY A 49 -6.54 3.72 -19.08
CA GLY A 49 -6.55 4.17 -17.69
C GLY A 49 -5.96 5.56 -17.47
N ASP A 50 -5.77 5.89 -16.20
CA ASP A 50 -5.24 7.19 -15.75
C ASP A 50 -4.16 7.00 -14.67
N SER A 51 -2.91 7.12 -15.08
CA SER A 51 -1.71 7.08 -14.22
C SER A 51 -1.68 8.18 -13.17
N GLY A 52 -2.46 9.25 -13.35
CA GLY A 52 -2.62 10.33 -12.40
C GLY A 52 -3.61 10.02 -11.27
N THR A 53 -4.46 8.99 -11.39
CA THR A 53 -5.56 8.78 -10.45
C THR A 53 -5.64 7.33 -9.97
N GLU A 54 -5.54 6.37 -10.88
CA GLU A 54 -5.75 4.95 -10.58
C GLU A 54 -4.76 4.35 -9.59
N PRO A 55 -3.45 4.70 -9.59
CA PRO A 55 -2.54 4.19 -8.57
C PRO A 55 -2.97 4.55 -7.14
N TYR A 56 -3.58 5.74 -6.95
CA TYR A 56 -4.07 6.17 -5.64
C TYR A 56 -5.32 5.42 -5.21
N LEU A 57 -6.26 5.19 -6.14
CA LEU A 57 -7.44 4.36 -5.88
C LEU A 57 -7.05 2.91 -5.57
N ALA A 58 -6.17 2.32 -6.38
CA ALA A 58 -5.69 0.96 -6.19
C ALA A 58 -4.96 0.79 -4.84
N SER A 59 -4.08 1.72 -4.48
CA SER A 59 -3.39 1.71 -3.17
C SER A 59 -4.37 1.85 -2.00
N HIS A 60 -5.38 2.71 -2.13
CA HIS A 60 -6.38 2.92 -1.09
C HIS A 60 -7.19 1.66 -0.80
N TYR A 61 -7.73 1.02 -1.83
CA TYR A 61 -8.49 -0.22 -1.65
C TYR A 61 -7.62 -1.40 -1.23
N GLN A 62 -6.34 -1.45 -1.63
CA GLN A 62 -5.39 -2.45 -1.09
C GLN A 62 -5.20 -2.30 0.42
N LEU A 63 -5.05 -1.07 0.94
CA LEU A 63 -4.94 -0.82 2.38
C LEU A 63 -6.22 -1.24 3.13
N LEU A 64 -7.40 -0.91 2.59
CA LEU A 64 -8.67 -1.32 3.19
C LEU A 64 -8.83 -2.86 3.18
N ALA A 65 -8.54 -3.51 2.06
CA ALA A 65 -8.61 -4.97 1.95
C ALA A 65 -7.64 -5.68 2.91
N HIS A 66 -6.41 -5.17 3.03
CA HIS A 66 -5.43 -5.62 4.01
C HIS A 66 -5.99 -5.51 5.43
N ALA A 67 -6.47 -4.33 5.81
CA ALA A 67 -6.94 -4.06 7.16
C ALA A 67 -8.20 -4.87 7.53
N THR A 68 -9.14 -5.02 6.59
CA THR A 68 -10.30 -5.93 6.76
C THR A 68 -9.85 -7.37 6.95
N SER A 69 -8.89 -7.86 6.16
CA SER A 69 -8.36 -9.22 6.27
C SER A 69 -7.70 -9.47 7.63
N VAL A 70 -6.91 -8.50 8.11
CA VAL A 70 -6.31 -8.55 9.45
C VAL A 70 -7.39 -8.55 10.53
N GLN A 71 -8.39 -7.69 10.42
CA GLN A 71 -9.49 -7.64 11.40
C GLN A 71 -10.21 -8.99 11.49
N VAL A 72 -10.52 -9.62 10.35
CA VAL A 72 -11.14 -10.94 10.29
C VAL A 72 -10.24 -11.99 10.91
N TYR A 73 -8.94 -11.99 10.58
CA TYR A 73 -7.96 -12.91 11.15
C TYR A 73 -7.88 -12.81 12.67
N LYS A 74 -7.67 -11.60 13.19
CA LYS A 74 -7.56 -11.33 14.64
C LYS A 74 -8.84 -11.73 15.39
N LYS A 75 -10.02 -11.42 14.84
CA LYS A 75 -11.31 -11.71 15.48
C LYS A 75 -11.67 -13.21 15.45
N LYS A 76 -11.46 -13.90 14.33
CA LYS A 76 -12.00 -15.26 14.12
C LYS A 76 -10.97 -16.36 14.26
N TYR A 77 -9.72 -16.14 13.85
CA TYR A 77 -8.77 -17.23 13.61
C TYR A 77 -7.57 -17.19 14.55
N GLN A 78 -7.05 -16.01 14.90
CA GLN A 78 -5.79 -15.86 15.64
C GLN A 78 -5.76 -16.62 16.97
N LYS A 79 -6.85 -16.62 17.74
CA LYS A 79 -6.93 -17.36 19.02
C LYS A 79 -6.76 -18.88 18.83
N SER A 80 -7.38 -19.44 17.80
CA SER A 80 -7.36 -20.87 17.51
C SER A 80 -6.07 -21.31 16.80
N GLN A 81 -5.59 -20.51 15.84
CA GLN A 81 -4.45 -20.83 15.01
C GLN A 81 -3.12 -20.42 15.66
N LYS A 82 -3.14 -19.48 16.63
CA LYS A 82 -1.94 -18.96 17.32
C LYS A 82 -0.87 -18.47 16.34
N GLY A 83 -1.30 -17.70 15.34
CA GLY A 83 -0.40 -17.11 14.35
C GLY A 83 -0.37 -15.61 14.33
N ILE A 84 0.54 -15.06 13.55
CA ILE A 84 0.69 -13.64 13.31
C ILE A 84 0.37 -13.30 11.85
N ILE A 85 -0.17 -12.11 11.62
CA ILE A 85 -0.53 -11.62 10.29
C ILE A 85 0.12 -10.27 10.02
N GLY A 86 0.60 -10.07 8.80
CA GLY A 86 1.31 -8.86 8.41
C GLY A 86 1.14 -8.53 6.93
N ILE A 87 1.98 -7.61 6.48
CA ILE A 87 2.08 -7.15 5.11
C ILE A 87 3.55 -7.00 4.75
N THR A 88 3.91 -7.30 3.51
CA THR A 88 5.26 -7.08 2.99
C THR A 88 5.28 -5.80 2.17
N LEU A 89 6.15 -4.88 2.55
CA LEU A 89 6.38 -3.62 1.85
C LEU A 89 7.74 -3.66 1.17
N VAL A 90 7.86 -2.99 0.03
CA VAL A 90 9.14 -2.79 -0.67
C VAL A 90 9.50 -1.32 -0.61
N CYS A 91 10.78 -1.03 -0.40
CA CYS A 91 11.31 0.30 -0.61
C CYS A 91 12.74 0.24 -1.15
N PHE A 92 13.10 1.23 -1.95
CA PHE A 92 14.50 1.55 -2.15
C PHE A 92 15.02 2.40 -1.00
N TRP A 93 16.30 2.24 -0.68
CA TRP A 93 16.99 3.19 0.16
C TRP A 93 17.37 4.41 -0.68
N TYR A 94 16.74 5.56 -0.39
CA TYR A 94 17.01 6.82 -1.09
C TYR A 94 18.11 7.61 -0.37
N THR A 95 19.24 7.78 -1.05
CA THR A 95 20.32 8.66 -0.60
C THR A 95 20.23 10.00 -1.35
N PRO A 96 20.28 11.15 -0.66
CA PRO A 96 20.33 12.46 -1.32
C PRO A 96 21.50 12.55 -2.29
N TYR A 97 21.28 13.20 -3.45
CA TYR A 97 22.34 13.40 -4.45
C TYR A 97 23.50 14.28 -3.91
N SER A 98 23.17 15.28 -3.09
CA SER A 98 24.14 16.15 -2.45
C SER A 98 23.69 16.55 -1.03
N ASN A 99 24.52 17.35 -0.35
CA ASN A 99 24.20 17.89 0.96
C ASN A 99 23.23 19.09 0.93
N HIS A 100 22.85 19.58 -0.24
CA HIS A 100 21.88 20.67 -0.36
C HIS A 100 20.50 20.26 0.17
N LYS A 101 19.80 21.19 0.82
CA LYS A 101 18.48 20.95 1.41
C LYS A 101 17.49 20.38 0.39
N VAL A 102 17.50 20.90 -0.84
CA VAL A 102 16.61 20.44 -1.91
C VAL A 102 16.75 18.95 -2.20
N ASP A 103 17.97 18.42 -2.23
CA ASP A 103 18.21 17.01 -2.54
C ASP A 103 17.79 16.10 -1.38
N LYS A 104 17.94 16.58 -0.14
CA LYS A 104 17.44 15.90 1.06
C LYS A 104 15.91 15.84 1.04
N ASP A 105 15.26 16.96 0.72
CA ASP A 105 13.80 17.03 0.63
C ASP A 105 13.27 16.14 -0.51
N VAL A 106 13.97 16.05 -1.65
CA VAL A 106 13.64 15.13 -2.75
C VAL A 106 13.76 13.68 -2.32
N ALA A 107 14.85 13.29 -1.66
CA ALA A 107 15.05 11.92 -1.17
C ALA A 107 13.96 11.50 -0.17
N ASN A 108 13.60 12.39 0.77
CA ASN A 108 12.51 12.15 1.71
C ASN A 108 11.16 12.01 0.99
N ARG A 109 10.85 12.88 0.02
CA ARG A 109 9.63 12.74 -0.78
C ARG A 109 9.59 11.43 -1.58
N ALA A 110 10.71 11.00 -2.14
CA ALA A 110 10.78 9.72 -2.84
C ALA A 110 10.49 8.54 -1.90
N LEU A 111 10.98 8.61 -0.65
CA LEU A 111 10.67 7.64 0.38
C LEU A 111 9.18 7.68 0.77
N ASP A 112 8.58 8.86 0.93
CA ASP A 112 7.15 9.01 1.22
C ASP A 112 6.29 8.39 0.13
N PHE A 113 6.60 8.66 -1.14
CA PHE A 113 5.84 8.14 -2.30
C PHE A 113 6.09 6.66 -2.61
N MET A 114 6.96 5.98 -1.85
CA MET A 114 7.20 4.55 -1.99
C MET A 114 6.82 3.78 -0.72
N TYR A 115 7.48 4.10 0.38
CA TYR A 115 7.30 3.44 1.66
C TYR A 115 6.20 4.11 2.50
N GLY A 116 6.30 5.44 2.66
CA GLY A 116 5.36 6.26 3.44
C GLY A 116 3.90 6.04 3.04
N TRP A 117 3.66 5.90 1.74
CA TRP A 117 2.35 5.69 1.14
C TRP A 117 1.57 4.52 1.75
N PHE A 118 2.26 3.49 2.24
CA PHE A 118 1.63 2.34 2.90
C PHE A 118 1.91 2.30 4.39
N ILE A 119 3.15 2.55 4.84
CA ILE A 119 3.47 2.43 6.27
C ILE A 119 2.79 3.51 7.13
N GLU A 120 2.61 4.74 6.61
CA GLU A 120 2.05 5.83 7.40
C GLU A 120 0.56 5.64 7.67
N PRO A 121 -0.27 5.19 6.70
CA PRO A 121 -1.64 4.76 6.99
C PRO A 121 -1.70 3.63 8.00
N LEU A 122 -0.82 2.62 7.88
CA LEU A 122 -0.75 1.50 8.82
C LEU A 122 -0.36 1.94 10.23
N THR A 123 0.38 3.04 10.37
CA THR A 123 0.87 3.52 11.67
C THR A 123 -0.05 4.56 12.30
N SER A 124 -0.67 5.43 11.49
CA SER A 124 -1.37 6.63 11.95
C SER A 124 -2.79 6.80 11.39
N GLY A 125 -3.18 5.97 10.43
CA GLY A 125 -4.45 6.10 9.71
C GLY A 125 -4.49 7.24 8.68
N LYS A 126 -3.33 7.87 8.38
CA LYS A 126 -3.20 8.98 7.44
C LYS A 126 -2.09 8.71 6.42
N TYR A 127 -2.23 9.30 5.24
CA TYR A 127 -1.15 9.34 4.25
C TYR A 127 -0.09 10.39 4.64
N PRO A 128 1.15 10.29 4.09
CA PRO A 128 2.16 11.31 4.30
C PRO A 128 1.71 12.71 3.90
N GLU A 129 2.09 13.72 4.69
CA GLU A 129 1.78 15.14 4.42
C GLU A 129 2.30 15.60 3.05
N SER A 130 3.45 15.09 2.61
CA SER A 130 4.00 15.37 1.29
C SER A 130 3.09 14.84 0.17
N MET A 131 2.46 13.68 0.36
CA MET A 131 1.50 13.12 -0.59
C MET A 131 0.19 13.91 -0.57
N ILE A 132 -0.33 14.24 0.61
CA ILE A 132 -1.57 15.03 0.75
C ILE A 132 -1.43 16.36 0.02
N SER A 133 -0.31 17.07 0.25
CA SER A 133 -0.06 18.38 -0.35
C SER A 133 0.20 18.35 -1.85
N LEU A 134 0.93 17.35 -2.37
CA LEU A 134 1.32 17.30 -3.79
C LEU A 134 0.30 16.59 -4.69
N VAL A 135 -0.42 15.61 -4.15
CA VAL A 135 -1.41 14.83 -4.92
C VAL A 135 -2.78 15.50 -4.87
N GLY A 136 -3.15 16.08 -3.72
CA GLY A 136 -4.40 16.79 -3.52
C GLY A 136 -5.61 15.87 -3.64
N GLU A 137 -6.65 16.33 -4.35
CA GLU A 137 -7.96 15.66 -4.45
C GLU A 137 -7.92 14.28 -5.11
N ARG A 138 -6.85 13.97 -5.86
CA ARG A 138 -6.64 12.64 -6.45
C ARG A 138 -6.27 11.58 -5.41
N LEU A 139 -5.82 11.98 -4.23
CA LEU A 139 -5.53 11.07 -3.13
C LEU A 139 -6.81 10.85 -2.31
N PRO A 140 -7.35 9.61 -2.25
CA PRO A 140 -8.53 9.33 -1.44
C PRO A 140 -8.29 9.66 0.03
N LYS A 141 -9.35 10.01 0.74
CA LYS A 141 -9.32 10.28 2.18
C LYS A 141 -9.94 9.10 2.92
N PHE A 142 -9.26 8.61 3.96
CA PHE A 142 -9.90 7.68 4.89
C PHE A 142 -10.99 8.42 5.68
N SER A 143 -12.16 7.82 5.76
CA SER A 143 -13.12 8.13 6.80
C SER A 143 -12.55 7.79 8.19
N GLU A 144 -13.17 8.29 9.26
CA GLU A 144 -12.73 7.95 10.62
C GLU A 144 -12.78 6.44 10.90
N GLU A 145 -13.78 5.75 10.35
CA GLU A 145 -13.92 4.30 10.51
C GLU A 145 -12.81 3.54 9.78
N GLU A 146 -12.48 3.96 8.56
CA GLU A 146 -11.40 3.35 7.77
C GLU A 146 -10.03 3.64 8.39
N ALA A 147 -9.79 4.87 8.84
CA ALA A 147 -8.54 5.23 9.52
C ALA A 147 -8.33 4.37 10.78
N ARG A 148 -9.39 4.18 11.60
CA ARG A 148 -9.37 3.26 12.75
C ARG A 148 -9.12 1.82 12.35
N LEU A 149 -9.68 1.38 11.22
CA LEU A 149 -9.52 0.02 10.72
C LEU A 149 -8.09 -0.26 10.27
N VAL A 150 -7.46 0.68 9.55
CA VAL A 150 -6.11 0.54 8.97
C VAL A 150 -5.01 0.75 10.03
N THR A 151 -5.23 1.62 11.01
CA THR A 151 -4.23 1.89 12.05
C THR A 151 -3.94 0.63 12.87
N GLY A 152 -2.66 0.22 12.92
CA GLY A 152 -2.21 -0.94 13.67
C GLY A 152 -2.67 -2.28 13.09
N SER A 153 -3.07 -2.33 11.81
CA SER A 153 -3.59 -3.54 11.17
C SER A 153 -2.50 -4.57 10.80
N TYR A 154 -1.50 -4.78 11.65
CA TYR A 154 -0.44 -5.77 11.44
C TYR A 154 0.11 -6.27 12.78
N ASP A 155 0.71 -7.46 12.77
CA ASP A 155 1.55 -7.97 13.86
C ASP A 155 3.04 -7.88 13.50
N PHE A 156 3.36 -7.85 12.20
CA PHE A 156 4.71 -7.65 11.67
C PHE A 156 4.67 -6.96 10.31
N ILE A 157 5.79 -6.32 9.94
CA ILE A 157 6.04 -5.78 8.61
C ILE A 157 7.17 -6.59 7.97
N GLY A 158 6.92 -7.12 6.78
CA GLY A 158 7.95 -7.72 5.92
C GLY A 158 8.64 -6.66 5.07
N PHE A 159 9.94 -6.83 4.86
CA PHE A 159 10.81 -6.02 4.01
C PHE A 159 11.60 -6.93 3.07
#